data_AF-A0A173KWH6-F1
#
_entry.id   AF-A0A173KWH6-F1
#
_cell.length_a   1.000
_cell.length_b   1.000
_cell.length_c   1.000
_cell.angle_alpha   90.00
_cell.angle_beta   90.00
_cell.angle_gamma   90.00
#
_symmetry.space_group_name_H-M   'P 1'
#
loop_
_entity.id
_entity.type
_entity.pdbx_description
1 polymer ?
#
loop_
_entity_poly.entity_id
_entity_poly.type
_entity_poly.pdbx_seq_one_letter_code
_entity_poly.pdbx_strand_id
1 'polypeptide(L)'
;MAKAKVGVLISGRGSNMAALLYAAKHPSCPYEIVLVAANDPEAAGLTLAQAEGIPTFAQSHKGLKRAEFDQIIDAELRKAGAEYVALAGYMRLLSPEFVSGWEDRMLNIHPSLLPKYKGLDTHQKALDAGDSHAGCSVHVVTSELDDGPVLAQTEVAILPGDTADTLAARILIAEHQLYSRTLADFVTRERQPEWLLNKVRERALALPQADEVTSHGMPCFGIEKGKKFAYFSQDHHGDGITAVLVKTTAPEEQAMLIDSDSARYFRPAYFGDGWVGIRLDLGDTDWDQIEDRLHKSWREVAPRKLLGLMDVAEEF
;
A
#
# COMPACT_ATOMS: atom_id res chain seq x y z
N MET A 1 -17.10 4.67 7.85
CA MET A 1 -16.43 3.48 7.27
C MET A 1 -15.68 2.76 8.38
N ALA A 2 -15.49 1.45 8.26
CA ALA A 2 -14.62 0.73 9.19
C ALA A 2 -13.18 1.25 9.06
N LYS A 3 -12.49 1.37 10.19
CA LYS A 3 -11.07 1.73 10.23
C LYS A 3 -10.23 0.51 9.86
N ALA A 4 -9.14 0.72 9.15
CA ALA A 4 -8.14 -0.31 8.89
C ALA A 4 -7.49 -0.74 10.21
N LYS A 5 -7.30 -2.05 10.38
CA LYS A 5 -6.75 -2.61 11.62
C LYS A 5 -5.23 -2.73 11.54
N VAL A 6 -4.51 -2.00 12.38
CA VAL A 6 -3.05 -1.95 12.35
C VAL A 6 -2.45 -2.60 13.60
N GLY A 7 -1.55 -3.56 13.39
CA GLY A 7 -0.63 -4.04 14.41
C GLY A 7 0.68 -3.25 14.39
N VAL A 8 1.16 -2.81 15.55
CA VAL A 8 2.41 -2.03 15.66
C VAL A 8 3.49 -2.86 16.35
N LEU A 9 4.65 -2.98 15.72
CA LEU A 9 5.81 -3.68 16.29
C LEU A 9 6.83 -2.67 16.84
N ILE A 10 7.30 -2.91 18.07
CA ILE A 10 8.27 -2.05 18.76
C ILE A 10 9.38 -2.87 19.43
N SER A 11 10.53 -2.25 19.72
CA SER A 11 11.60 -2.85 20.53
C SER A 11 12.02 -2.05 21.76
N GLY A 12 11.48 -0.85 21.97
CA GLY A 12 11.97 0.05 23.03
C GLY A 12 10.97 1.12 23.42
N ARG A 13 11.42 2.39 23.43
CA ARG A 13 10.63 3.54 23.93
C ARG A 13 9.28 3.73 23.25
N GLY A 14 9.14 3.33 21.99
CA GLY A 14 7.87 3.39 21.27
C GLY A 14 7.37 4.80 20.94
N SER A 15 8.25 5.79 20.72
CA SER A 15 7.79 7.16 20.40
C SER A 15 7.06 7.26 19.06
N ASN A 16 7.49 6.50 18.04
CA ASN A 16 6.75 6.41 16.78
C ASN A 16 5.40 5.70 16.97
N MET A 17 5.35 4.64 17.77
CA MET A 17 4.08 3.97 18.12
C MET A 17 3.13 4.94 18.82
N ALA A 18 3.62 5.76 19.75
CA ALA A 18 2.82 6.78 20.41
C ALA A 18 2.23 7.78 19.41
N ALA A 19 3.02 8.25 18.44
CA ALA A 19 2.54 9.16 17.39
C ALA A 19 1.41 8.53 16.54
N LEU A 20 1.56 7.25 16.14
CA LEU A 20 0.51 6.51 15.44
C LEU A 20 -0.75 6.35 16.30
N LEU A 21 -0.59 6.00 17.57
CA LEU A 21 -1.68 5.82 18.52
C LEU A 21 -2.47 7.12 18.71
N TYR A 22 -1.80 8.24 18.96
CA TYR A 22 -2.48 9.52 19.14
C TYR A 22 -3.15 10.03 17.86
N ALA A 23 -2.55 9.76 16.69
CA ALA A 23 -3.21 10.02 15.42
C ALA A 23 -4.47 9.18 15.23
N ALA A 24 -4.44 7.89 15.60
CA ALA A 24 -5.58 6.96 15.51
C ALA A 24 -6.81 7.42 16.32
N LYS A 25 -6.61 8.20 17.39
CA LYS A 25 -7.70 8.78 18.20
C LYS A 25 -8.49 9.85 17.46
N HIS A 26 -7.94 10.46 16.42
CA HIS A 26 -8.67 11.46 15.64
C HIS A 26 -9.86 10.82 14.90
N PRO A 27 -11.07 11.43 14.91
CA PRO A 27 -12.25 10.83 14.26
C PRO A 27 -12.07 10.58 12.76
N SER A 28 -11.29 11.42 12.08
CA SER A 28 -11.01 11.26 10.64
C SER A 28 -9.86 10.29 10.34
N CYS A 29 -9.17 9.75 11.36
CA CYS A 29 -8.08 8.81 11.12
C CYS A 29 -8.65 7.50 10.55
N PRO A 30 -8.15 7.02 9.41
CA PRO A 30 -8.73 5.87 8.73
C PRO A 30 -8.27 4.52 9.31
N TYR A 31 -7.42 4.52 10.33
CA TYR A 31 -6.95 3.31 11.00
C TYR A 31 -7.20 3.34 12.51
N GLU A 32 -7.18 2.16 13.10
CA GLU A 32 -7.11 1.90 14.53
C GLU A 32 -5.95 0.96 14.85
N ILE A 33 -5.38 1.10 16.05
CA ILE A 33 -4.31 0.21 16.52
C ILE A 33 -4.96 -0.94 17.28
N VAL A 34 -4.86 -2.16 16.75
CA VAL A 34 -5.49 -3.36 17.34
C VAL A 34 -4.55 -4.15 18.24
N LEU A 35 -3.24 -3.97 18.06
CA LEU A 35 -2.21 -4.63 18.85
C LEU A 35 -0.92 -3.80 18.85
N VAL A 36 -0.28 -3.68 20.01
CA VAL A 36 1.13 -3.30 20.09
C VAL A 36 1.92 -4.52 20.56
N ALA A 37 2.81 -5.03 19.71
CA ALA A 37 3.64 -6.19 20.01
C ALA A 37 5.12 -5.81 20.14
N ALA A 38 5.81 -6.42 21.11
CA ALA A 38 7.23 -6.17 21.33
C ALA A 38 8.06 -7.45 21.41
N ASN A 39 9.27 -7.39 20.86
CA ASN A 39 10.29 -8.44 20.99
C ASN A 39 11.11 -8.35 22.28
N ASP A 40 10.87 -7.32 23.10
CA ASP A 40 11.40 -7.14 24.43
C ASP A 40 10.23 -6.88 25.40
N PRO A 41 9.97 -7.77 26.38
CA PRO A 41 8.95 -7.57 27.41
C PRO A 41 9.14 -6.29 28.24
N GLU A 42 10.37 -5.78 28.31
CA GLU A 42 10.70 -4.55 29.05
C GLU A 42 10.62 -3.29 28.16
N ALA A 43 10.12 -3.40 26.92
CA ALA A 43 9.97 -2.25 26.04
C ALA A 43 9.02 -1.21 26.66
N ALA A 44 9.56 -0.05 27.04
CA ALA A 44 8.81 1.01 27.72
C ALA A 44 7.55 1.49 26.95
N GLY A 45 7.52 1.32 25.62
CA GLY A 45 6.33 1.63 24.82
C GLY A 45 5.11 0.76 25.16
N LEU A 46 5.28 -0.44 25.71
CA LEU A 46 4.17 -1.31 26.13
C LEU A 46 3.34 -0.67 27.25
N THR A 47 3.99 -0.06 28.24
CA THR A 47 3.31 0.63 29.34
C THR A 47 2.41 1.74 28.83
N LEU A 48 2.86 2.50 27.83
CA LEU A 48 2.05 3.54 27.20
C LEU A 48 0.84 2.93 26.48
N ALA A 49 1.04 1.89 25.66
CA ALA A 49 -0.04 1.24 24.93
C ALA A 49 -1.12 0.69 25.88
N GLN A 50 -0.71 0.06 26.98
CA GLN A 50 -1.62 -0.45 28.02
C GLN A 50 -2.38 0.67 28.72
N ALA A 51 -1.70 1.77 29.09
CA ALA A 51 -2.33 2.93 29.71
C ALA A 51 -3.40 3.56 28.80
N GLU A 52 -3.22 3.42 27.48
CA GLU A 52 -4.15 3.88 26.45
C GLU A 52 -5.20 2.85 26.05
N GLY A 53 -5.26 1.71 26.75
CA GLY A 53 -6.26 0.66 26.54
C GLY A 53 -6.05 -0.17 25.27
N ILE A 54 -4.88 -0.09 24.65
CA ILE A 54 -4.55 -0.89 23.47
C ILE A 54 -4.08 -2.28 23.91
N PRO A 55 -4.59 -3.38 23.29
CA PRO A 55 -4.07 -4.72 23.54
C PRO A 55 -2.56 -4.78 23.28
N THR A 56 -1.83 -5.43 24.18
CA THR A 56 -0.39 -5.60 24.06
C THR A 56 0.02 -7.06 24.11
N PHE A 57 1.02 -7.42 23.32
CA PHE A 57 1.72 -8.71 23.42
C PHE A 57 3.22 -8.45 23.56
N ALA A 58 3.90 -9.23 24.39
CA ALA A 58 5.35 -9.13 24.47
C ALA A 58 5.99 -10.48 24.73
N GLN A 59 7.05 -10.77 23.98
CA GLN A 59 7.84 -11.97 24.17
C GLN A 59 9.31 -11.67 23.85
N SER A 60 10.20 -12.14 24.72
CA SER A 60 11.63 -12.04 24.48
C SER A 60 12.01 -12.91 23.28
N HIS A 61 12.62 -12.29 22.27
CA HIS A 61 13.20 -13.01 21.13
C HIS A 61 14.52 -13.72 21.45
N LYS A 62 15.10 -13.50 22.64
CA LYS A 62 16.41 -14.07 23.02
C LYS A 62 16.30 -15.59 23.10
N GLY A 63 17.21 -16.29 22.41
CA GLY A 63 17.24 -17.75 22.37
C GLY A 63 16.32 -18.40 21.33
N LEU A 64 15.54 -17.61 20.59
CA LEU A 64 14.66 -18.10 19.51
C LEU A 64 15.28 -17.79 18.14
N LYS A 65 15.10 -18.71 17.19
CA LYS A 65 15.45 -18.41 15.80
C LYS A 65 14.50 -17.36 15.24
N ARG A 66 14.96 -16.65 14.21
CA ARG A 66 14.18 -15.62 13.51
C ARG A 66 12.79 -16.11 13.08
N ALA A 67 12.74 -17.17 12.29
CA ALA A 67 11.46 -17.70 11.80
C ALA A 67 10.54 -18.18 12.94
N GLU A 68 11.09 -18.81 13.98
CA GLU A 68 10.30 -19.27 15.14
C GLU A 68 9.67 -18.11 15.90
N PHE A 69 10.43 -17.03 16.11
CA PHE A 69 9.91 -15.83 16.77
C PHE A 69 8.88 -15.09 15.91
N ASP A 70 9.16 -14.93 14.62
CA ASP A 70 8.29 -14.22 13.70
C ASP A 70 6.93 -14.94 13.53
N GLN A 71 6.89 -16.27 13.59
CA GLN A 71 5.63 -17.04 13.62
C GLN A 71 4.76 -16.74 14.84
N ILE A 72 5.38 -16.51 16.01
CA ILE A 72 4.64 -16.17 17.22
C ILE A 72 4.01 -14.78 17.08
N ILE A 73 4.79 -13.81 16.57
CA ILE A 73 4.31 -12.46 16.33
C ILE A 73 3.19 -12.46 15.28
N ASP A 74 3.36 -13.20 14.18
CA ASP A 74 2.34 -13.34 13.13
C ASP A 74 1.03 -13.89 13.69
N ALA A 75 1.09 -14.94 14.53
CA ALA A 75 -0.08 -15.52 15.15
C ALA A 75 -0.85 -14.51 16.02
N GLU A 76 -0.15 -13.71 16.83
CA GLU A 76 -0.80 -12.69 17.67
C GLU A 76 -1.34 -11.51 16.85
N LEU A 77 -0.64 -11.08 15.79
CA LEU A 77 -1.15 -10.08 14.85
C LEU A 77 -2.46 -10.53 14.18
N ARG A 78 -2.49 -11.76 13.67
CA ARG A 78 -3.69 -12.34 13.02
C ARG A 78 -4.84 -12.53 14.00
N LYS A 79 -4.55 -12.99 15.22
CA LYS A 79 -5.53 -13.14 16.30
C LYS A 79 -6.14 -11.80 16.72
N ALA A 80 -5.37 -10.72 16.70
CA ALA A 80 -5.87 -9.36 16.90
C ALA A 80 -6.67 -8.82 15.70
N GLY A 81 -6.67 -9.53 14.58
CA GLY A 81 -7.34 -9.13 13.34
C GLY A 81 -6.60 -8.01 12.60
N ALA A 82 -5.28 -7.90 12.75
CA ALA A 82 -4.50 -6.92 12.01
C ALA A 82 -4.58 -7.18 10.49
N GLU A 83 -4.80 -6.11 9.74
CA GLU A 83 -4.79 -6.07 8.27
C GLU A 83 -3.47 -5.49 7.76
N TYR A 84 -2.85 -4.60 8.55
CA TYR A 84 -1.59 -3.94 8.27
C TYR A 84 -0.63 -4.03 9.46
N VAL A 85 0.66 -3.93 9.17
CA VAL A 85 1.74 -3.91 10.18
C VAL A 85 2.55 -2.62 10.06
N ALA A 86 2.80 -1.94 11.18
CA ALA A 86 3.66 -0.77 11.23
C ALA A 86 4.87 -1.06 12.15
N LEU A 87 6.07 -1.02 11.59
CA LEU A 87 7.32 -1.12 12.34
C LEU A 87 7.66 0.26 12.91
N ALA A 88 7.65 0.39 14.24
CA ALA A 88 7.83 1.66 14.94
C ALA A 88 9.04 1.59 15.88
N GLY A 89 10.24 1.57 15.28
CA GLY A 89 11.48 1.32 16.01
C GLY A 89 11.65 -0.15 16.39
N TYR A 90 11.29 -1.04 15.46
CA TYR A 90 11.48 -2.49 15.61
C TYR A 90 12.91 -2.85 15.17
N MET A 91 13.74 -3.26 16.13
CA MET A 91 15.18 -3.42 15.98
C MET A 91 15.59 -4.86 15.63
N ARG A 92 14.70 -5.60 14.96
CA ARG A 92 14.91 -7.00 14.61
C ARG A 92 14.63 -7.23 13.13
N LEU A 93 15.57 -7.90 12.46
CA LEU A 93 15.37 -8.39 11.09
C LEU A 93 14.23 -9.42 11.06
N LEU A 94 13.30 -9.23 10.13
CA LEU A 94 12.19 -10.13 9.83
C LEU A 94 12.64 -11.24 8.87
N SER A 95 11.99 -12.39 8.96
CA SER A 95 12.20 -13.50 8.02
C SER A 95 11.51 -13.21 6.68
N PRO A 96 12.04 -13.72 5.54
CA PRO A 96 11.37 -13.61 4.25
C PRO A 96 9.94 -14.16 4.27
N GLU A 97 9.69 -15.23 5.02
CA GLU A 97 8.37 -15.85 5.15
C GLU A 97 7.39 -14.91 5.86
N PHE A 98 7.84 -14.22 6.92
CA PHE A 98 7.02 -13.21 7.60
C PHE A 98 6.72 -12.04 6.66
N VAL A 99 7.74 -11.52 5.96
CA VAL A 99 7.57 -10.40 5.04
C VAL A 99 6.61 -10.76 3.91
N SER A 100 6.76 -11.92 3.29
CA SER A 100 5.85 -12.39 2.23
C SER A 100 4.41 -12.56 2.74
N GLY A 101 4.22 -13.04 3.98
CA GLY A 101 2.89 -13.15 4.59
C GLY A 101 2.17 -11.80 4.80
N TRP A 102 2.91 -10.70 4.80
CA TRP A 102 2.44 -9.32 4.98
C TRP A 102 2.82 -8.42 3.79
N GLU A 103 3.07 -9.02 2.62
CA GLU A 103 3.41 -8.30 1.40
C GLU A 103 2.37 -7.20 1.10
N ASP A 104 2.87 -6.04 0.67
CA ASP A 104 2.09 -4.81 0.45
C ASP A 104 1.25 -4.33 1.63
N ARG A 105 1.47 -4.85 2.85
CA ARG A 105 0.68 -4.50 4.04
C ARG A 105 1.52 -4.06 5.23
N MET A 106 2.83 -3.87 5.02
CA MET A 106 3.76 -3.54 6.09
C MET A 106 4.60 -2.32 5.77
N LEU A 107 4.64 -1.36 6.70
CA LEU A 107 5.44 -0.14 6.61
C LEU A 107 6.52 -0.08 7.68
N ASN A 108 7.61 0.60 7.37
CA ASN A 108 8.65 0.98 8.31
C ASN A 108 8.96 2.48 8.20
N ILE A 109 9.27 3.09 9.34
CA ILE A 109 9.89 4.42 9.42
C ILE A 109 11.39 4.23 9.67
N HIS A 110 12.20 4.81 8.81
CA HIS A 110 13.66 4.71 8.88
C HIS A 110 14.29 6.11 9.06
N PRO A 111 15.21 6.30 10.01
CA PRO A 111 15.81 7.61 10.35
C PRO A 111 16.89 8.07 9.36
N SER A 112 16.65 7.94 8.05
CA SER A 112 17.50 8.52 7.01
C SER A 112 16.68 8.86 5.76
N LEU A 113 17.29 9.65 4.87
CA LEU A 113 16.77 9.87 3.52
C LEU A 113 17.19 8.71 2.61
N LEU A 114 16.47 7.60 2.66
CA LEU A 114 16.72 6.44 1.78
C LEU A 114 16.82 6.88 0.30
N PRO A 115 17.75 6.31 -0.49
CA PRO A 115 18.57 5.13 -0.19
C PRO A 115 19.82 5.39 0.67
N LYS A 116 20.07 6.61 1.17
CA LYS A 116 21.22 6.90 2.03
C LYS A 116 21.09 6.20 3.39
N TYR A 117 22.23 5.71 3.91
CA TYR A 117 22.39 5.21 5.28
C TYR A 117 21.35 4.17 5.74
N LYS A 118 21.37 2.99 5.14
CA LYS A 118 20.60 1.83 5.63
C LYS A 118 21.14 1.32 6.97
N GLY A 119 20.29 0.65 7.74
CA GLY A 119 20.64 0.06 9.03
C GLY A 119 20.90 1.09 10.13
N LEU A 120 21.83 0.80 11.03
CA LEU A 120 22.01 1.56 12.28
C LEU A 120 22.86 2.84 12.11
N ASP A 121 22.87 3.68 13.14
CA ASP A 121 23.73 4.87 13.30
C ASP A 121 23.64 5.89 12.16
N THR A 122 22.46 6.02 11.56
CA THR A 122 22.20 6.85 10.38
C THR A 122 22.54 8.33 10.61
N HIS A 123 22.24 8.84 11.81
CA HIS A 123 22.51 10.23 12.18
C HIS A 123 24.01 10.53 12.20
N GLN A 124 24.81 9.66 12.82
CA GLN A 124 26.26 9.83 12.87
C GLN A 124 26.87 9.71 11.47
N LYS A 125 26.41 8.74 10.66
CA LYS A 125 26.84 8.60 9.26
C LYS A 125 26.59 9.86 8.43
N ALA A 126 25.44 10.51 8.60
CA ALA A 126 25.13 11.76 7.90
C ALA A 126 26.05 12.91 8.32
N LEU A 127 26.35 13.02 9.62
CA LEU A 127 27.30 14.01 10.16
C LEU A 127 28.72 13.76 9.65
N ASP A 128 29.19 12.51 9.68
CA ASP A 128 30.53 12.12 9.24
C ASP A 128 30.73 12.36 7.74
N ALA A 129 29.67 12.20 6.94
CA ALA A 129 29.68 12.48 5.51
C ALA A 129 29.65 13.98 5.18
N GLY A 130 29.39 14.85 6.16
CA GLY A 130 29.24 16.28 5.97
C GLY A 130 27.99 16.66 5.17
N ASP A 131 26.91 15.85 5.26
CA ASP A 131 25.65 16.17 4.60
C ASP A 131 25.06 17.49 5.14
N SER A 132 24.40 18.25 4.27
CA SER A 132 23.66 19.45 4.70
C SER A 132 22.28 19.12 5.30
N HIS A 133 21.72 17.96 4.93
CA HIS A 133 20.41 17.49 5.36
C HIS A 133 20.48 15.99 5.67
N ALA A 134 19.84 15.62 6.77
CA ALA A 134 19.41 14.26 7.06
C ALA A 134 17.87 14.21 6.97
N GLY A 135 17.24 13.21 7.56
CA GLY A 135 15.79 13.11 7.55
C GLY A 135 15.30 11.73 7.90
N CYS A 136 14.06 11.45 7.51
CA CYS A 136 13.44 10.14 7.67
C CYS A 136 12.66 9.74 6.41
N SER A 137 12.50 8.44 6.23
CA SER A 137 11.76 7.81 5.14
C SER A 137 10.71 6.87 5.71
N VAL A 138 9.49 6.94 5.21
CA VAL A 138 8.52 5.85 5.34
C VAL A 138 8.54 5.02 4.06
N HIS A 139 8.70 3.72 4.19
CA HIS A 139 8.80 2.80 3.06
C HIS A 139 8.02 1.51 3.30
N VAL A 140 7.65 0.84 2.21
CA VAL A 140 7.11 -0.52 2.27
C VAL A 140 8.22 -1.47 2.69
N VAL A 141 7.91 -2.45 3.53
CA VAL A 141 8.89 -3.45 3.97
C VAL A 141 9.03 -4.54 2.91
N THR A 142 10.26 -4.81 2.50
CA THR A 142 10.63 -5.95 1.65
C THR A 142 11.58 -6.87 2.42
N SER A 143 11.93 -8.03 1.83
CA SER A 143 12.86 -8.97 2.46
C SER A 143 14.28 -8.41 2.58
N GLU A 144 14.62 -7.46 1.71
CA GLU A 144 15.89 -6.74 1.73
C GLU A 144 15.82 -5.56 2.71
N LEU A 145 16.89 -5.38 3.49
CA LEU A 145 16.95 -4.36 4.53
C LEU A 145 16.83 -2.95 3.93
N ASP A 146 15.82 -2.20 4.41
CA ASP A 146 15.55 -0.80 4.07
C ASP A 146 15.59 -0.52 2.55
N ASP A 147 15.09 -1.45 1.73
CA ASP A 147 15.17 -1.39 0.27
C ASP A 147 13.81 -1.29 -0.43
N GLY A 148 12.71 -1.37 0.32
CA GLY A 148 11.39 -1.29 -0.29
C GLY A 148 11.04 0.11 -0.82
N PRO A 149 9.98 0.21 -1.64
CA PRO A 149 9.53 1.48 -2.20
C PRO A 149 9.32 2.56 -1.13
N VAL A 150 9.99 3.69 -1.30
CA VAL A 150 9.84 4.87 -0.44
C VAL A 150 8.52 5.56 -0.78
N LEU A 151 7.65 5.71 0.22
CA LEU A 151 6.34 6.33 0.07
C LEU A 151 6.38 7.82 0.38
N ALA A 152 7.18 8.22 1.37
CA ALA A 152 7.32 9.62 1.76
C ALA A 152 8.64 9.85 2.48
N GLN A 153 9.12 11.09 2.42
CA GLN A 153 10.33 11.53 3.13
C GLN A 153 10.11 12.89 3.77
N THR A 154 10.90 13.20 4.78
CA THR A 154 11.01 14.56 5.31
C THR A 154 12.47 14.87 5.58
N GLU A 155 12.97 15.92 4.91
CA GLU A 155 14.31 16.44 5.11
C GLU A 155 14.40 17.28 6.37
N VAL A 156 15.53 17.18 7.07
CA VAL A 156 15.84 17.92 8.28
C VAL A 156 17.24 18.48 8.13
N ALA A 157 17.35 19.81 8.19
CA ALA A 157 18.64 20.49 8.09
C ALA A 157 19.57 20.09 9.25
N ILE A 158 20.83 19.82 8.90
CA ILE A 158 21.93 19.64 9.86
C ILE A 158 22.48 21.02 10.18
N LEU A 159 22.43 21.40 11.46
CA LEU A 159 22.89 22.71 11.92
C LEU A 159 24.36 22.67 12.35
N PRO A 160 25.08 23.79 12.26
CA PRO A 160 26.44 23.87 12.80
C PRO A 160 26.47 23.47 14.28
N GLY A 161 27.32 22.49 14.60
CA GLY A 161 27.48 21.98 15.96
C GLY A 161 26.47 20.90 16.39
N ASP A 162 25.62 20.41 15.49
CA ASP A 162 24.78 19.25 15.79
C ASP A 162 25.62 18.03 16.19
N THR A 163 25.14 17.32 17.21
CA THR A 163 25.58 15.96 17.56
C THR A 163 24.58 14.96 17.00
N ALA A 164 24.93 13.66 16.99
CA ALA A 164 24.00 12.61 16.60
C ALA A 164 22.70 12.68 17.43
N ASP A 165 22.78 12.98 18.72
CA ASP A 165 21.61 13.08 19.61
C ASP A 165 20.73 14.30 19.31
N THR A 166 21.32 15.49 19.07
CA THR A 166 20.53 16.69 18.74
C THR A 166 19.87 16.57 17.38
N LEU A 167 20.55 15.95 16.42
CA LEU A 167 20.01 15.63 15.11
C LEU A 167 18.90 14.58 15.20
N ALA A 168 19.12 13.50 15.95
CA ALA A 168 18.13 12.45 16.20
C ALA A 168 16.85 13.03 16.82
N ALA A 169 16.97 13.90 17.82
CA ALA A 169 15.82 14.54 18.47
C ALA A 169 15.01 15.39 17.48
N ARG A 170 15.67 16.09 16.56
CA ARG A 170 15.00 16.90 15.54
C ARG A 170 14.32 16.03 14.48
N ILE A 171 15.01 14.98 14.00
CA ILE A 171 14.45 14.02 13.05
C ILE A 171 13.26 13.27 13.64
N LEU A 172 13.28 12.93 14.93
CA LEU A 172 12.19 12.24 15.59
C LEU A 172 10.86 13.03 15.52
N ILE A 173 10.91 14.36 15.55
CA ILE A 173 9.71 15.20 15.36
C ILE A 173 9.17 15.04 13.93
N ALA A 174 10.05 14.98 12.93
CA ALA A 174 9.68 14.74 11.55
C ALA A 174 9.08 13.33 11.37
N GLU A 175 9.68 12.31 11.99
CA GLU A 175 9.16 10.93 11.96
C GLU A 175 7.72 10.85 12.47
N HIS A 176 7.40 11.51 13.59
CA HIS A 176 6.04 11.48 14.17
C HIS A 176 4.99 12.04 13.21
N GLN A 177 5.33 13.13 12.50
CA GLN A 177 4.44 13.77 11.53
C GLN A 177 4.31 12.97 10.25
N LEU A 178 5.43 12.47 9.73
CA LEU A 178 5.48 11.73 8.47
C LEU A 178 4.75 10.40 8.61
N TYR A 179 5.09 9.62 9.64
CA TYR A 179 4.65 8.23 9.71
C TYR A 179 3.14 8.08 9.86
N SER A 180 2.53 8.88 10.72
CA SER A 180 1.08 8.84 10.95
C SER A 180 0.26 9.20 9.71
N ARG A 181 0.73 10.16 8.90
CA ARG A 181 0.08 10.59 7.65
C ARG A 181 0.30 9.57 6.55
N THR A 182 1.54 9.13 6.34
CA THR A 182 1.84 8.11 5.32
C THR A 182 1.10 6.81 5.59
N LEU A 183 0.97 6.39 6.86
CA LEU A 183 0.16 5.23 7.21
C LEU A 183 -1.32 5.43 6.86
N ALA A 184 -1.89 6.62 7.15
CA ALA A 184 -3.28 6.93 6.80
C ALA A 184 -3.52 6.87 5.29
N ASP A 185 -2.62 7.44 4.50
CA ASP A 185 -2.68 7.40 3.04
C ASP A 185 -2.52 5.95 2.55
N PHE A 186 -1.57 5.21 3.11
CA PHE A 186 -1.29 3.83 2.71
C PHE A 186 -2.45 2.89 2.96
N VAL A 187 -3.12 2.95 4.11
CA VAL A 187 -4.27 2.06 4.41
C VAL A 187 -5.55 2.46 3.67
N THR A 188 -5.57 3.64 3.02
CA THR A 188 -6.71 4.09 2.22
C THR A 188 -6.42 4.11 0.72
N ARG A 189 -5.18 3.79 0.32
CA ARG A 189 -4.71 3.87 -1.08
C ARG A 189 -5.60 3.10 -2.04
N GLU A 190 -6.19 1.99 -1.61
CA GLU A 190 -7.03 1.15 -2.47
C GLU A 190 -8.33 1.83 -2.93
N ARG A 191 -8.64 2.99 -2.35
CA ARG A 191 -9.75 3.85 -2.76
C ARG A 191 -9.28 5.12 -3.46
N GLN A 192 -7.97 5.37 -3.48
CA GLN A 192 -7.42 6.55 -4.14
C GLN A 192 -7.44 6.34 -5.66
N PRO A 193 -8.03 7.26 -6.43
CA PRO A 193 -8.16 7.11 -7.87
C PRO A 193 -6.82 6.89 -8.59
N GLU A 194 -5.74 7.52 -8.12
CA GLU A 194 -4.40 7.34 -8.71
C GLU A 194 -3.87 5.92 -8.51
N TRP A 195 -4.05 5.34 -7.33
CA TRP A 195 -3.64 3.96 -7.06
C TRP A 195 -4.47 2.97 -7.90
N LEU A 196 -5.79 3.18 -7.97
CA LEU A 196 -6.70 2.39 -8.78
C LEU A 196 -6.32 2.47 -10.28
N LEU A 197 -6.03 3.67 -10.78
CA LEU A 197 -5.56 3.89 -12.14
C LEU A 197 -4.24 3.16 -12.40
N ASN A 198 -3.29 3.22 -11.48
CA ASN A 198 -2.02 2.51 -11.60
C ASN A 198 -2.21 0.99 -11.68
N LYS A 199 -3.12 0.41 -10.87
CA LYS A 199 -3.44 -1.02 -10.93
C LYS A 199 -4.12 -1.44 -12.23
N VAL A 200 -5.01 -0.59 -12.77
CA VAL A 200 -5.61 -0.81 -14.10
C VAL A 200 -4.54 -0.69 -15.19
N ARG A 201 -3.69 0.33 -15.11
CA ARG A 201 -2.60 0.59 -16.07
C ARG A 201 -1.62 -0.57 -16.15
N GLU A 202 -1.17 -1.09 -15.02
CA GLU A 202 -0.28 -2.26 -14.92
C GLU A 202 -0.85 -3.45 -15.72
N ARG A 203 -2.11 -3.81 -15.47
CA ARG A 203 -2.80 -4.93 -16.12
C ARG A 203 -3.09 -4.67 -17.60
N ALA A 204 -3.59 -3.47 -17.91
CA ALA A 204 -3.95 -3.12 -19.27
C ALA A 204 -2.73 -3.04 -20.19
N LEU A 205 -1.59 -2.50 -19.71
CA LEU A 205 -0.36 -2.37 -20.49
C LEU A 205 0.48 -3.66 -20.53
N ALA A 206 0.17 -4.65 -19.70
CA ALA A 206 0.72 -6.00 -19.84
C ALA A 206 0.18 -6.74 -21.08
N LEU A 207 -0.98 -6.30 -21.62
CA LEU A 207 -1.60 -6.91 -22.78
C LEU A 207 -0.83 -6.57 -24.07
N PRO A 208 -0.74 -7.49 -25.06
CA PRO A 208 0.07 -7.27 -26.24
C PRO A 208 -0.37 -6.05 -27.06
N GLN A 209 0.61 -5.23 -27.44
CA GLN A 209 0.42 -3.99 -28.20
C GLN A 209 -0.60 -3.02 -27.57
N ALA A 210 -0.73 -3.05 -26.24
CA ALA A 210 -1.55 -2.09 -25.53
C ALA A 210 -0.86 -0.72 -25.42
N ASP A 211 -1.62 0.35 -25.66
CA ASP A 211 -1.21 1.74 -25.44
C ASP A 211 -2.14 2.43 -24.43
N GLU A 212 -1.63 3.49 -23.81
CA GLU A 212 -2.42 4.42 -23.01
C GLU A 212 -2.42 5.79 -23.70
N VAL A 213 -3.62 6.37 -23.88
CA VAL A 213 -3.79 7.74 -24.32
C VAL A 213 -4.89 8.42 -23.52
N THR A 214 -4.94 9.74 -23.49
CA THR A 214 -6.07 10.47 -22.91
C THR A 214 -7.16 10.68 -23.95
N SER A 215 -8.40 10.32 -23.64
CA SER A 215 -9.57 10.54 -24.49
C SER A 215 -10.72 11.09 -23.66
N HIS A 216 -11.31 12.21 -24.08
CA HIS A 216 -12.40 12.88 -23.35
C HIS A 216 -12.06 13.16 -21.87
N GLY A 217 -10.80 13.46 -21.57
CA GLY A 217 -10.33 13.72 -20.20
C GLY A 217 -10.09 12.47 -19.35
N MET A 218 -10.34 11.27 -19.88
CA MET A 218 -10.10 10.00 -19.20
C MET A 218 -8.85 9.31 -19.74
N PRO A 219 -8.03 8.67 -18.89
CA PRO A 219 -7.07 7.66 -19.34
C PRO A 219 -7.82 6.53 -20.07
N CYS A 220 -7.36 6.16 -21.25
CA CYS A 220 -7.96 5.07 -22.02
C CYS A 220 -6.90 4.16 -22.63
N PHE A 221 -7.21 2.87 -22.65
CA PHE A 221 -6.32 1.80 -23.05
C PHE A 221 -6.84 1.17 -24.34
N GLY A 222 -5.95 0.96 -25.31
CA GLY A 222 -6.29 0.41 -26.60
C GLY A 222 -5.18 -0.38 -27.23
N ILE A 223 -5.44 -0.94 -28.41
CA ILE A 223 -4.34 -1.42 -29.27
C ILE A 223 -3.65 -0.20 -29.87
N GLU A 224 -2.32 -0.23 -29.99
CA GLU A 224 -1.54 0.80 -30.68
C GLU A 224 -2.17 1.17 -32.04
N LYS A 225 -2.54 2.45 -32.21
CA LYS A 225 -3.21 2.98 -33.41
C LYS A 225 -4.54 2.27 -33.76
N GLY A 226 -5.11 1.54 -32.81
CA GLY A 226 -6.30 0.70 -32.97
C GLY A 226 -7.46 1.15 -32.10
N LYS A 227 -8.38 0.20 -31.85
CA LYS A 227 -9.58 0.43 -31.05
C LYS A 227 -9.26 0.37 -29.55
N LYS A 228 -10.02 1.14 -28.76
CA LYS A 228 -9.93 1.14 -27.30
C LYS A 228 -10.69 -0.05 -26.70
N PHE A 229 -10.14 -0.63 -25.64
CA PHE A 229 -10.75 -1.72 -24.88
C PHE A 229 -11.04 -1.35 -23.42
N ALA A 230 -10.42 -0.29 -22.89
CA ALA A 230 -10.76 0.16 -21.54
C ALA A 230 -10.68 1.68 -21.40
N TYR A 231 -11.48 2.21 -20.47
CA TYR A 231 -11.42 3.59 -20.02
C TYR A 231 -11.40 3.61 -18.50
N PHE A 232 -10.59 4.48 -17.91
CA PHE A 232 -10.63 4.75 -16.48
C PHE A 232 -11.46 6.01 -16.23
N SER A 233 -12.59 5.84 -15.55
CA SER A 233 -13.53 6.90 -15.24
C SER A 233 -13.37 7.28 -13.77
N GLN A 234 -13.23 8.58 -13.49
CA GLN A 234 -13.16 9.13 -12.14
C GLN A 234 -14.12 10.31 -12.04
N ASP A 235 -15.10 10.21 -11.15
CA ASP A 235 -16.08 11.27 -10.86
C ASP A 235 -16.67 11.90 -12.13
N HIS A 236 -17.00 11.04 -13.09
CA HIS A 236 -17.33 11.49 -14.43
C HIS A 236 -18.77 12.01 -14.42
N HIS A 237 -18.91 13.33 -14.55
CA HIS A 237 -20.15 14.10 -14.34
C HIS A 237 -20.57 14.28 -12.88
N GLY A 238 -19.65 14.22 -11.91
CA GLY A 238 -19.97 14.50 -10.51
C GLY A 238 -20.71 13.37 -9.81
N ASP A 239 -20.59 12.14 -10.32
CA ASP A 239 -21.25 10.95 -9.76
C ASP A 239 -20.49 10.35 -8.55
N GLY A 240 -19.27 10.81 -8.28
CA GLY A 240 -18.40 10.33 -7.22
C GLY A 240 -17.86 8.92 -7.46
N ILE A 241 -18.02 8.36 -8.67
CA ILE A 241 -17.67 6.97 -8.97
C ILE A 241 -16.27 6.90 -9.58
N THR A 242 -15.43 6.01 -9.05
CA THR A 242 -14.21 5.57 -9.74
C THR A 242 -14.40 4.17 -10.29
N ALA A 243 -14.24 4.00 -11.60
CA ALA A 243 -14.55 2.76 -12.31
C ALA A 243 -13.62 2.51 -13.49
N VAL A 244 -13.49 1.24 -13.87
CA VAL A 244 -12.99 0.85 -15.20
C VAL A 244 -14.17 0.50 -16.08
N LEU A 245 -14.17 1.03 -17.31
CA LEU A 245 -15.17 0.72 -18.32
C LEU A 245 -14.54 -0.24 -19.32
N VAL A 246 -15.16 -1.39 -19.52
CA VAL A 246 -14.65 -2.46 -20.40
C VAL A 246 -15.75 -2.92 -21.37
N LYS A 247 -15.36 -3.51 -22.50
CA LYS A 247 -16.31 -4.10 -23.44
C LYS A 247 -16.95 -5.36 -22.86
N THR A 248 -18.20 -5.58 -23.24
CA THR A 248 -18.89 -6.86 -23.08
C THR A 248 -18.65 -7.74 -24.31
N THR A 249 -18.67 -9.05 -24.08
CA THR A 249 -18.41 -10.12 -25.07
C THR A 249 -19.70 -10.70 -25.67
N ALA A 250 -20.86 -10.41 -25.08
CA ALA A 250 -22.16 -10.86 -25.57
C ALA A 250 -23.27 -9.79 -25.34
N PRO A 251 -24.36 -9.80 -26.14
CA PRO A 251 -25.42 -8.79 -26.07
C PRO A 251 -26.11 -8.65 -24.71
N GLU A 252 -26.23 -9.74 -23.96
CA GLU A 252 -26.93 -9.77 -22.66
C GLU A 252 -25.99 -9.66 -21.45
N GLU A 253 -24.67 -9.72 -21.67
CA GLU A 253 -23.69 -9.78 -20.57
C GLU A 253 -23.75 -8.53 -19.67
N GLN A 254 -23.97 -7.34 -20.26
CA GLN A 254 -24.11 -6.11 -19.49
C GLN A 254 -25.24 -6.22 -18.46
N ALA A 255 -26.43 -6.66 -18.91
CA ALA A 255 -27.59 -6.79 -18.05
C ALA A 255 -27.38 -7.86 -16.98
N MET A 256 -26.81 -9.02 -17.36
CA MET A 256 -26.52 -10.11 -16.42
C MET A 256 -25.55 -9.68 -15.31
N LEU A 257 -24.51 -8.90 -15.63
CA LEU A 257 -23.56 -8.41 -14.63
C LEU A 257 -24.21 -7.43 -13.66
N ILE A 258 -25.00 -6.49 -14.18
CA ILE A 258 -25.75 -5.51 -13.37
C ILE A 258 -26.75 -6.22 -12.46
N ASP A 259 -27.48 -7.22 -12.97
CA ASP A 259 -28.45 -7.99 -12.18
C ASP A 259 -27.76 -8.84 -11.08
N SER A 260 -26.53 -9.32 -11.35
CA SER A 260 -25.76 -10.10 -10.37
C SER A 260 -25.23 -9.25 -9.21
N ASP A 261 -24.80 -8.01 -9.50
CA ASP A 261 -24.30 -7.06 -8.51
C ASP A 261 -24.45 -5.62 -9.03
N SER A 262 -25.60 -5.02 -8.73
CA SER A 262 -25.91 -3.65 -9.16
C SER A 262 -25.12 -2.58 -8.40
N ALA A 263 -24.40 -2.95 -7.33
CA ALA A 263 -23.51 -2.04 -6.63
C ALA A 263 -22.15 -1.95 -7.33
N ARG A 264 -21.65 -3.07 -7.88
CA ARG A 264 -20.39 -3.15 -8.63
C ARG A 264 -20.54 -2.70 -10.08
N TYR A 265 -21.59 -3.15 -10.76
CA TYR A 265 -21.74 -3.02 -12.20
C TYR A 265 -22.81 -1.99 -12.56
N PHE A 266 -22.53 -1.19 -13.60
CA PHE A 266 -23.49 -0.22 -14.11
C PHE A 266 -23.34 -0.02 -15.61
N ARG A 267 -24.38 0.57 -16.23
CA ARG A 267 -24.33 1.01 -17.63
C ARG A 267 -23.61 2.36 -17.71
N PRO A 268 -22.43 2.46 -18.35
CA PRO A 268 -21.72 3.72 -18.49
C PRO A 268 -22.45 4.65 -19.48
N ALA A 269 -22.62 5.91 -19.09
CA ALA A 269 -23.27 6.91 -19.92
C ALA A 269 -22.49 7.12 -21.23
N TYR A 270 -23.19 7.20 -22.37
CA TYR A 270 -22.63 7.45 -23.71
C TYR A 270 -21.77 6.33 -24.34
N PHE A 271 -21.62 5.17 -23.70
CA PHE A 271 -20.87 4.03 -24.26
C PHE A 271 -21.75 2.95 -24.94
N GLY A 272 -23.05 2.90 -24.62
CA GLY A 272 -24.00 1.93 -25.17
C GLY A 272 -23.96 0.55 -24.50
N ASP A 273 -24.65 -0.43 -25.08
CA ASP A 273 -24.82 -1.77 -24.48
C ASP A 273 -23.60 -2.70 -24.64
N GLY A 274 -22.62 -2.30 -25.46
CA GLY A 274 -21.37 -3.04 -25.67
C GLY A 274 -20.28 -2.79 -24.62
N TRP A 275 -20.60 -2.08 -23.53
CA TRP A 275 -19.65 -1.69 -22.49
C TRP A 275 -20.27 -1.77 -21.11
N VAL A 276 -19.53 -2.20 -20.11
CA VAL A 276 -19.97 -2.21 -18.70
C VAL A 276 -18.99 -1.43 -17.85
N GLY A 277 -19.52 -0.65 -16.90
CA GLY A 277 -18.71 0.00 -15.88
C GLY A 277 -18.57 -0.91 -14.67
N ILE A 278 -17.34 -1.06 -14.17
CA ILE A 278 -17.01 -1.84 -12.98
C ILE A 278 -16.45 -0.87 -11.94
N ARG A 279 -17.16 -0.67 -10.83
CA ARG A 279 -16.71 0.19 -9.74
C ARG A 279 -15.46 -0.37 -9.09
N LEU A 280 -14.50 0.49 -8.81
CA LEU A 280 -13.21 0.17 -8.19
C LEU A 280 -13.06 0.80 -6.80
N ASP A 281 -13.92 1.76 -6.46
CA ASP A 281 -13.88 2.58 -5.24
C ASP A 281 -14.57 1.95 -4.03
N LEU A 282 -15.12 0.75 -4.16
CA LEU A 282 -15.82 0.05 -3.07
C LEU A 282 -14.87 -0.49 -1.98
N GLY A 283 -13.58 -0.61 -2.27
CA GLY A 283 -12.54 -1.02 -1.31
C GLY A 283 -12.41 -2.52 -1.08
N ASP A 284 -12.93 -3.32 -2.00
CA ASP A 284 -13.00 -4.79 -2.01
C ASP A 284 -12.81 -5.34 -3.44
N THR A 285 -12.06 -4.60 -4.27
CA THR A 285 -11.84 -4.92 -5.68
C THR A 285 -11.06 -6.23 -5.85
N ASP A 286 -11.67 -7.20 -6.52
CA ASP A 286 -11.03 -8.44 -6.96
C ASP A 286 -10.21 -8.16 -8.24
N TRP A 287 -8.90 -8.04 -8.08
CA TRP A 287 -8.00 -7.69 -9.18
C TRP A 287 -7.83 -8.79 -10.22
N ASP A 288 -8.04 -10.06 -9.87
CA ASP A 288 -7.98 -11.18 -10.81
C ASP A 288 -9.21 -11.13 -11.73
N GLN A 289 -10.38 -10.81 -11.17
CA GLN A 289 -11.58 -10.55 -11.95
C GLN A 289 -11.42 -9.33 -12.87
N ILE A 290 -10.81 -8.24 -12.39
CA ILE A 290 -10.55 -7.06 -13.24
C ILE A 290 -9.60 -7.41 -14.39
N GLU A 291 -8.57 -8.22 -14.13
CA GLU A 291 -7.64 -8.68 -15.16
C GLU A 291 -8.33 -9.54 -16.23
N ASP A 292 -9.12 -10.54 -15.83
CA ASP A 292 -9.93 -11.35 -16.75
C ASP A 292 -10.86 -10.47 -17.61
N ARG A 293 -11.48 -9.45 -17.00
CA ARG A 293 -12.36 -8.51 -17.70
C ARG A 293 -11.61 -7.64 -18.71
N LEU A 294 -10.43 -7.13 -18.34
CA LEU A 294 -9.57 -6.38 -19.25
C LEU A 294 -9.12 -7.26 -20.43
N HIS A 295 -8.73 -8.51 -20.16
CA HIS A 295 -8.32 -9.47 -21.18
C HIS A 295 -9.45 -9.77 -22.17
N LYS A 296 -10.66 -10.10 -21.68
CA LYS A 296 -11.85 -10.31 -22.53
C LYS A 296 -12.16 -9.09 -23.38
N SER A 297 -12.12 -7.90 -22.79
CA SER A 297 -12.35 -6.66 -23.53
C SER A 297 -11.30 -6.37 -24.59
N TRP A 298 -10.03 -6.68 -24.31
CA TRP A 298 -8.94 -6.58 -25.28
C TRP A 298 -9.13 -7.54 -26.44
N ARG A 299 -9.54 -8.79 -26.18
CA ARG A 299 -9.80 -9.80 -27.23
C ARG A 299 -10.88 -9.34 -28.22
N GLU A 300 -11.89 -8.60 -27.76
CA GLU A 300 -12.95 -8.02 -28.62
C GLU A 300 -12.43 -7.01 -29.67
N VAL A 301 -11.26 -6.43 -29.44
CA VAL A 301 -10.66 -5.44 -30.35
C VAL A 301 -9.34 -5.86 -30.97
N ALA A 302 -8.70 -6.90 -30.43
CA ALA A 302 -7.42 -7.40 -30.87
C ALA A 302 -7.48 -7.89 -32.33
N PRO A 303 -6.52 -7.48 -33.20
CA PRO A 303 -6.40 -8.06 -34.53
C PRO A 303 -6.16 -9.57 -34.49
N ARG A 304 -6.68 -10.32 -35.47
CA ARG A 304 -6.52 -11.79 -35.57
C ARG A 304 -5.09 -12.29 -35.39
N LYS A 305 -4.10 -11.51 -35.85
CA LYS A 305 -2.68 -11.84 -35.72
C LYS A 305 -2.21 -11.87 -34.27
N LEU A 306 -2.73 -10.98 -33.41
CA LEU A 306 -2.39 -10.95 -31.98
C LEU A 306 -3.10 -12.07 -31.22
N LEU A 307 -4.38 -12.31 -31.52
CA LEU A 307 -5.14 -13.42 -30.93
C LEU A 307 -4.42 -14.76 -31.16
N GLY A 308 -4.02 -15.03 -32.40
CA GLY A 308 -3.31 -16.28 -32.73
C GLY A 308 -1.93 -16.41 -32.09
N LEU A 309 -1.28 -15.33 -31.64
CA LEU A 309 -0.02 -15.41 -30.89
C LEU A 309 -0.25 -15.72 -29.41
N MET A 310 -1.35 -15.22 -28.82
CA MET A 310 -1.71 -15.51 -27.43
C MET A 310 -2.28 -16.91 -27.26
N ASP A 311 -3.18 -17.33 -28.14
CA ASP A 311 -3.80 -18.67 -28.05
C ASP A 311 -2.71 -19.77 -28.13
N VAL A 312 -1.65 -19.55 -28.91
CA VAL A 312 -0.49 -20.46 -28.95
C VAL A 312 0.31 -20.41 -27.65
N ALA A 313 0.46 -19.24 -27.01
CA ALA A 313 1.18 -19.11 -25.75
C ALA A 313 0.42 -19.72 -24.55
N GLU A 314 -0.91 -19.76 -24.59
CA GLU A 314 -1.76 -20.41 -23.57
C GLU A 314 -1.80 -21.94 -23.70
N GLU A 315 -1.42 -22.49 -24.87
CA GLU A 315 -1.35 -23.95 -25.12
C GLU A 315 -0.03 -24.60 -24.64
N PHE A 316 0.98 -23.83 -24.23
CA PHE A 316 2.29 -24.31 -23.74
C PHE A 316 2.51 -24.00 -22.26
#